data_AF-T1BZ68-F1
#
_entry.id   AF-T1BZ68-F1
#
_cell.length_a   1.000
_cell.length_b   1.000
_cell.length_c   1.000
_cell.angle_alpha   90.00
_cell.angle_beta   90.00
_cell.angle_gamma   90.00
#
_symmetry.space_group_name_H-M   'P 1'
#
loop_
_entity.id
_entity.type
_entity.pdbx_description
1 polymer ?
#
loop_
_entity_poly.entity_id
_entity_poly.type
_entity_poly.pdbx_seq_one_letter_code
_entity_poly.pdbx_strand_id
1 'polypeptide(L)'
;MQLDLDQRRITEHRRGRALCAAAPGAGKTATLVELASELLDHDGGTGLRPEQLHVVTFTRSAARTFSSRLARRIGEPTADRVPVRTFHAHALRWLEDTPHAKTLLKLPPYSIADERKVVAMWHEV
;
A
#
# COMPACT_ATOMS: atom_id res chain seq x y z
N MET A 1 16.31 14.31 0.07
CA MET A 1 15.66 15.20 -0.92
C MET A 1 15.37 16.52 -0.23
N GLN A 2 15.50 17.67 -0.89
CA GLN A 2 15.05 18.94 -0.31
C GLN A 2 13.54 19.06 -0.51
N LEU A 3 12.78 19.07 0.58
CA LEU A 3 11.33 19.24 0.58
C LEU A 3 10.96 20.73 0.55
N ASP A 4 10.02 21.11 -0.32
CA ASP A 4 9.36 22.42 -0.26
C ASP A 4 8.41 22.53 0.95
N LEU A 5 7.81 23.70 1.16
CA LEU A 5 6.96 23.95 2.33
C LEU A 5 5.71 23.06 2.37
N ASP A 6 5.07 22.80 1.23
CA ASP A 6 3.85 21.98 1.19
C ASP A 6 4.18 20.50 1.36
N GLN A 7 5.29 20.04 0.76
CA GLN A 7 5.79 18.69 0.95
C GLN A 7 6.18 18.44 2.42
N ARG A 8 6.84 19.41 3.09
CA ARG A 8 7.16 19.30 4.53
C ARG A 8 5.90 19.17 5.38
N ARG A 9 4.88 19.99 5.12
CA ARG A 9 3.59 19.91 5.83
C ARG A 9 2.95 18.53 5.68
N ILE A 10 3.04 17.93 4.50
CA ILE A 10 2.55 16.57 4.26
C ILE A 10 3.37 15.55 5.07
N THR A 11 4.70 15.64 5.06
CA THR A 11 5.57 14.69 5.78
C THR A 11 5.48 14.79 7.29
N GLU A 12 5.09 15.96 7.82
CA GLU A 12 4.84 16.21 9.25
C GLU A 12 3.44 15.76 9.70
N HIS A 13 2.58 15.31 8.79
CA HIS A 13 1.25 14.81 9.14
C HIS A 13 1.37 13.57 10.03
N ARG A 14 0.66 13.56 11.17
CA ARG A 14 0.71 12.45 12.14
C ARG A 14 -0.63 11.80 12.45
N ARG A 15 -1.75 12.55 12.34
CA ARG A 15 -3.06 12.07 12.80
C ARG A 15 -4.20 12.61 11.93
N GLY A 16 -5.28 11.83 11.85
CA GLY A 16 -6.45 12.19 11.08
C GLY A 16 -6.29 11.96 9.58
N ARG A 17 -7.32 12.34 8.82
CA ARG A 17 -7.38 12.14 7.37
C ARG A 17 -6.73 13.32 6.66
N ALA A 18 -6.01 13.05 5.58
CA ALA A 18 -5.41 14.06 4.72
C ALA A 18 -5.67 13.72 3.24
N LEU A 19 -5.84 14.76 2.42
CA LEU A 19 -5.92 14.66 0.96
C LEU A 19 -4.79 15.49 0.35
N CYS A 20 -3.90 14.85 -0.38
CA CYS A 20 -2.84 15.53 -1.14
C CYS A 20 -3.26 15.64 -2.60
N ALA A 21 -3.72 16.82 -3.02
CA ALA A 21 -3.99 17.15 -4.41
C ALA A 21 -2.77 17.86 -5.01
N ALA A 22 -2.23 17.34 -6.12
CA ALA A 22 -1.09 17.96 -6.79
C ALA A 22 -1.11 17.70 -8.31
N ALA A 23 -0.53 18.63 -9.08
CA ALA A 23 -0.35 18.47 -10.52
C ALA A 23 0.57 17.28 -10.87
N PRO A 24 0.45 16.69 -12.09
CA PRO A 24 1.42 15.70 -12.58
C PRO A 24 2.87 16.19 -12.42
N GLY A 25 3.80 15.31 -12.06
CA GLY A 25 5.21 15.67 -11.86
C GLY A 25 5.57 16.39 -10.55
N ALA A 26 4.59 16.83 -9.75
CA ALA A 26 4.82 17.59 -8.50
C ALA A 26 5.44 16.79 -7.32
N GLY A 27 6.06 15.65 -7.58
CA GLY A 27 6.76 14.88 -6.52
C GLY A 27 5.89 14.05 -5.59
N LYS A 28 4.56 13.93 -5.81
CA LYS A 28 3.61 13.19 -4.94
C LYS A 28 4.14 11.87 -4.38
N THR A 29 4.68 11.00 -5.23
CA THR A 29 5.21 9.70 -4.79
C THR A 29 6.42 9.85 -3.89
N ALA A 30 7.33 10.79 -4.19
CA ALA A 30 8.49 11.04 -3.35
C ALA A 30 8.07 11.62 -1.98
N THR A 31 7.12 12.56 -1.97
CA THR A 31 6.53 13.10 -0.73
C THR A 31 5.87 12.01 0.11
N LEU A 32 5.12 11.08 -0.49
CA LEU A 32 4.51 9.96 0.23
C LEU A 32 5.54 8.95 0.76
N VAL A 33 6.68 8.76 0.09
CA VAL A 33 7.77 7.92 0.59
C VAL A 33 8.43 8.57 1.81
N GLU A 34 8.66 9.89 1.77
CA GLU A 34 9.16 10.61 2.95
C GLU A 34 8.15 10.57 4.10
N LEU A 35 6.85 10.77 3.84
CA LEU A 35 5.82 10.62 4.87
C LEU A 35 5.83 9.20 5.48
N ALA A 36 5.96 8.17 4.65
CA ALA A 36 6.09 6.79 5.14
C ALA A 36 7.32 6.61 6.03
N SER A 37 8.47 7.17 5.64
CA SER A 37 9.70 7.16 6.44
C SER A 37 9.48 7.82 7.80
N GLU A 38 8.88 9.02 7.81
CA GLU A 38 8.60 9.81 9.01
C GLU A 38 7.61 9.13 9.97
N LEU A 39 6.60 8.43 9.43
CA LEU A 39 5.64 7.68 10.24
C LEU A 39 6.25 6.43 10.90
N LEU A 40 7.29 5.86 10.29
CA LEU A 40 8.00 4.68 10.80
C LEU A 40 9.17 5.03 11.72
N ASP A 41 9.56 6.31 11.78
CA ASP A 41 10.69 6.74 12.58
C ASP A 41 10.40 6.60 14.09
N HIS A 42 11.29 5.88 14.77
CA HIS A 42 11.18 5.54 16.19
C HIS A 42 12.05 6.44 17.09
N ASP A 43 12.85 7.34 16.54
CA ASP A 43 13.75 8.20 17.33
C ASP A 43 13.00 9.07 18.35
N GLY A 44 11.71 9.36 18.11
CA GLY A 44 10.80 10.04 19.05
C GLY A 44 9.97 9.12 19.97
N GLY A 45 10.16 7.80 19.93
CA GLY A 45 9.40 6.83 20.72
C GLY A 45 7.96 6.58 20.26
N THR A 46 7.53 7.20 19.14
CA THR A 46 6.13 7.17 18.66
C THR A 46 5.94 6.58 17.26
N GLY A 47 6.99 6.01 16.66
CA GLY A 47 6.96 5.40 15.33
C GLY A 47 5.95 4.26 15.21
N LEU A 48 5.33 4.14 14.04
CA LEU A 48 4.51 2.98 13.68
C LEU A 48 5.41 1.77 13.45
N ARG A 49 4.95 0.58 13.86
CA ARG A 49 5.56 -0.65 13.34
C ARG A 49 5.31 -0.72 11.83
N PRO A 50 6.26 -1.20 11.02
CA PRO A 50 6.10 -1.34 9.57
C PRO A 50 4.79 -2.01 9.13
N GLU A 51 4.35 -3.03 9.86
CA GLU A 51 3.14 -3.79 9.57
C GLU A 51 1.85 -2.97 9.78
N GLN A 52 1.91 -1.85 10.50
CA GLN A 52 0.79 -0.95 10.74
C GLN A 52 0.61 0.09 9.63
N LEU A 53 1.63 0.29 8.77
CA LEU A 53 1.58 1.25 7.67
C LEU A 53 1.18 0.53 6.37
N HIS A 54 -0.06 0.71 5.93
CA HIS A 54 -0.54 0.13 4.67
C HIS A 54 -0.49 1.15 3.54
N VAL A 55 0.17 0.79 2.44
CA VAL A 55 0.22 1.60 1.22
C VAL A 55 -0.52 0.87 0.10
N VAL A 56 -1.54 1.51 -0.45
CA VAL A 56 -2.36 0.93 -1.52
C VAL A 56 -2.25 1.79 -2.78
N THR A 57 -2.04 1.13 -3.92
CA THR A 57 -1.91 1.78 -5.23
C THR A 57 -2.82 1.12 -6.27
N PHE A 58 -2.98 1.75 -7.45
CA PHE A 58 -3.78 1.16 -8.52
C PHE A 58 -3.03 0.09 -9.32
N THR A 59 -1.74 0.27 -9.57
CA THR A 59 -0.97 -0.60 -10.46
C THR A 59 0.14 -1.34 -9.73
N ARG A 60 0.46 -2.55 -10.20
CA ARG A 60 1.60 -3.32 -9.68
C ARG A 60 2.93 -2.60 -9.89
N SER A 61 3.06 -1.82 -10.96
CA SER A 61 4.26 -1.00 -11.21
C SER A 61 4.39 0.09 -10.16
N ALA A 62 3.31 0.82 -9.84
CA ALA A 62 3.33 1.85 -8.80
C ALA A 62 3.69 1.28 -7.42
N ALA A 63 3.09 0.14 -7.04
CA ALA A 63 3.45 -0.56 -5.80
C ALA A 63 4.96 -0.90 -5.76
N ARG A 64 5.49 -1.53 -6.82
CA ARG A 64 6.91 -1.89 -6.90
C ARG A 64 7.84 -0.67 -6.85
N THR A 65 7.50 0.41 -7.57
CA THR A 65 8.27 1.65 -7.52
C THR A 65 8.25 2.27 -6.14
N PHE A 66 7.11 2.28 -5.45
CA PHE A 66 7.01 2.78 -4.08
C PHE A 66 7.87 1.95 -3.12
N SER A 67 7.73 0.62 -3.13
CA SER A 67 8.53 -0.30 -2.30
C SER A 67 10.02 -0.10 -2.51
N SER A 68 10.47 -0.04 -3.77
CA SER A 68 11.90 0.16 -4.09
C SER A 68 12.42 1.50 -3.57
N ARG A 69 11.63 2.57 -3.68
CA ARG A 69 12.01 3.89 -3.15
C ARG A 69 12.02 3.91 -1.62
N LEU A 70 11.07 3.24 -0.99
CA LEU A 70 11.01 3.12 0.46
C LEU A 70 12.22 2.33 0.99
N ALA A 71 12.54 1.18 0.39
CA ALA A 71 13.72 0.39 0.74
C ALA A 71 15.02 1.19 0.62
N ARG A 72 15.17 2.00 -0.43
CA ARG A 72 16.31 2.94 -0.55
C ARG A 72 16.34 4.01 0.54
N ARG A 73 15.19 4.36 1.11
CA ARG A 73 15.05 5.45 2.09
C ARG A 73 15.25 4.98 3.55
N ILE A 74 14.77 3.79 3.89
CA ILE A 74 14.74 3.27 5.27
C ILE A 74 15.44 1.92 5.47
N GLY A 75 16.07 1.40 4.41
CA GLY A 75 16.67 0.06 4.40
C GLY A 75 15.66 -1.05 4.04
N GLU A 76 16.15 -2.06 3.35
CA GLU A 76 15.36 -3.20 2.86
C GLU A 76 14.69 -4.01 4.00
N PRO A 77 15.36 -4.36 5.11
CA PRO A 77 14.73 -5.15 6.17
C PRO A 77 13.49 -4.51 6.80
N THR A 78 13.49 -3.18 6.91
CA THR A 78 12.34 -2.44 7.45
C THR A 78 11.26 -2.25 6.38
N ALA A 79 11.66 -1.90 5.15
CA ALA A 79 10.72 -1.66 4.06
C ALA A 79 9.94 -2.91 3.64
N ASP A 80 10.56 -4.10 3.66
CA ASP A 80 9.92 -5.37 3.31
C ASP A 80 8.75 -5.75 4.23
N ARG A 81 8.76 -5.20 5.45
CA ARG A 81 7.69 -5.41 6.43
C ARG A 81 6.49 -4.47 6.22
N VAL A 82 6.62 -3.44 5.37
CA VAL A 82 5.55 -2.49 5.06
C VAL A 82 4.63 -3.07 3.97
N PRO A 83 3.32 -3.27 4.24
CA PRO A 83 2.40 -3.77 3.23
C PRO A 83 2.13 -2.74 2.11
N VAL A 84 2.90 -2.83 1.03
CA VAL A 84 2.70 -2.03 -0.20
C VAL A 84 2.04 -2.91 -1.27
N ARG A 85 0.76 -2.64 -1.58
CA ARG A 85 -0.06 -3.52 -2.44
C ARG A 85 -0.87 -2.73 -3.46
N THR A 86 -1.45 -3.44 -4.43
CA THR A 86 -2.57 -2.89 -5.20
C THR A 86 -3.86 -3.01 -4.41
N PHE A 87 -4.92 -2.28 -4.80
CA PHE A 87 -6.25 -2.46 -4.22
C PHE A 87 -6.70 -3.93 -4.22
N HIS A 88 -6.59 -4.61 -5.36
CA HIS A 88 -6.98 -6.02 -5.50
C HIS A 88 -6.14 -6.95 -4.61
N ALA A 89 -4.82 -6.76 -4.56
CA ALA A 89 -3.94 -7.58 -3.72
C ALA A 89 -4.17 -7.33 -2.22
N HIS A 90 -4.56 -6.12 -1.84
CA HIS A 90 -4.96 -5.80 -0.48
C HIS A 90 -6.30 -6.45 -0.12
N ALA A 91 -7.30 -6.35 -1.00
CA ALA A 91 -8.62 -6.96 -0.79
C ALA A 91 -8.55 -8.49 -0.69
N LEU A 92 -7.79 -9.13 -1.57
CA LEU A 92 -7.53 -10.58 -1.48
C LEU A 92 -6.92 -10.93 -0.13
N ARG A 93 -5.92 -10.15 0.30
CA ARG A 93 -5.22 -10.47 1.53
C ARG A 93 -6.08 -10.27 2.77
N TRP A 94 -6.88 -9.20 2.79
CA TRP A 94 -7.90 -8.99 3.82
C TRP A 94 -8.90 -10.15 3.89
N LEU A 95 -9.34 -10.67 2.73
CA LEU A 95 -10.24 -11.82 2.67
C LEU A 95 -9.59 -13.09 3.25
N GLU A 96 -8.30 -13.30 2.96
CA GLU A 96 -7.54 -14.44 3.48
C GLU A 96 -7.31 -14.36 4.99
N ASP A 97 -6.99 -13.16 5.50
CA ASP A 97 -6.67 -12.89 6.90
C ASP A 97 -7.90 -12.74 7.80
N THR A 98 -9.12 -12.69 7.21
CA THR A 98 -10.38 -12.54 7.95
C THR A 98 -11.25 -13.80 7.80
N PRO A 99 -11.07 -14.84 8.64
CA PRO A 99 -11.84 -16.09 8.55
C PRO A 99 -13.36 -15.88 8.56
N HIS A 100 -13.83 -14.89 9.33
CA HIS A 100 -15.25 -14.57 9.41
C HIS A 100 -15.80 -13.97 8.10
N ALA A 101 -14.98 -13.27 7.31
CA ALA A 101 -15.40 -12.72 6.02
C ALA A 101 -15.75 -13.85 5.04
N LYS A 102 -14.96 -14.93 5.02
CA LYS A 102 -15.25 -16.11 4.19
C LYS A 102 -16.57 -16.77 4.58
N THR A 103 -16.86 -16.83 5.88
CA THR A 103 -18.12 -17.37 6.41
C THR A 103 -19.31 -16.48 6.04
N LEU A 104 -19.17 -15.16 6.27
CA LEU A 104 -20.19 -14.17 5.95
C LEU A 104 -20.55 -14.18 4.44
N LEU A 105 -19.52 -14.26 3.60
CA LEU A 105 -19.66 -14.29 2.14
C LEU A 105 -19.99 -15.69 1.59
N LYS A 106 -20.06 -16.71 2.46
CA LYS A 106 -20.29 -18.13 2.11
C LYS A 106 -19.38 -18.60 0.97
N LEU A 107 -18.11 -18.21 1.00
CA LEU A 107 -17.19 -18.52 -0.08
C LEU A 107 -16.73 -19.98 0.02
N PRO A 108 -16.92 -20.80 -1.04
CA PRO A 108 -16.27 -22.11 -1.14
C PRO A 108 -14.75 -21.92 -1.28
N PRO A 109 -13.95 -23.00 -1.26
CA PRO A 109 -12.57 -22.94 -1.75
C PRO A 109 -12.52 -22.20 -3.10
N TYR A 110 -11.72 -21.14 -3.17
CA TYR A 110 -11.68 -20.24 -4.31
C TYR A 110 -10.26 -20.14 -4.87
N SER A 111 -10.19 -19.77 -6.15
CA SER A 111 -8.95 -19.34 -6.80
C SER A 111 -9.25 -18.11 -7.65
N ILE A 112 -8.23 -17.29 -7.91
CA ILE A 112 -8.37 -16.17 -8.84
C ILE A 112 -8.29 -16.74 -10.25
N ALA A 113 -9.42 -16.73 -10.96
CA ALA A 113 -9.46 -17.03 -12.38
C ALA A 113 -8.93 -15.83 -13.18
N ASP A 114 -8.09 -16.11 -14.17
CA ASP A 114 -7.82 -15.13 -15.21
C ASP A 114 -8.98 -15.10 -16.23
N GLU A 115 -8.96 -14.10 -17.11
CA GLU A 115 -10.00 -13.91 -18.12
C GLU A 115 -10.17 -15.13 -19.03
N ARG A 116 -9.08 -15.84 -19.36
CA ARG A 116 -9.12 -17.03 -20.22
C ARG A 116 -9.85 -18.18 -19.53
N LYS A 117 -9.57 -18.39 -18.25
CA LYS A 117 -10.29 -19.38 -17.43
C LYS A 117 -11.78 -19.05 -17.31
N VAL A 118 -12.13 -17.78 -17.11
CA VAL A 118 -13.54 -17.36 -17.03
C VAL A 118 -14.27 -17.68 -18.34
N VAL A 119 -13.68 -17.33 -19.48
CA VAL A 119 -14.26 -17.64 -20.80
C VAL A 119 -14.41 -19.14 -21.02
N ALA A 120 -13.39 -19.94 -20.66
CA ALA A 120 -13.46 -21.39 -20.79
C ALA A 120 -14.61 -21.99 -19.95
N MET A 121 -14.79 -21.52 -18.71
CA MET A 121 -15.87 -21.97 -17.83
C MET A 121 -17.27 -21.68 -18.38
N TRP A 122 -17.44 -20.60 -19.16
CA TRP A 122 -18.75 -20.23 -19.74
C TRP A 122 -19.15 -21.11 -20.91
N HIS A 123 -18.19 -21.77 -21.57
CA HIS A 123 -18.45 -22.71 -22.66
C HIS A 123 -18.64 -24.16 -22.21
N GLU A 124 -18.48 -24.43 -20.91
CA GLU A 124 -18.68 -25.75 -20.29
C GLU A 124 -20.07 -25.89 -19.62
N VAL A 125 -20.93 -24.86 -19.73
CA VAL A 125 -22.33 -24.82 -19.23
C VAL A 125 -23.30 -24.74 -20.40
#